data_AF-A0A936JZI6-F1
#
_entry.id   AF-A0A936JZI6-F1
#
_cell.length_a   1.000
_cell.length_b   1.000
_cell.length_c   1.000
_cell.angle_alpha   90.00
_cell.angle_beta   90.00
_cell.angle_gamma   90.00
#
_symmetry.space_group_name_H-M   'P 1'
#
loop_
_entity.id
_entity.type
_entity.pdbx_description
1 polymer ?
#
loop_
_entity_poly.entity_id
_entity_poly.type
_entity_poly.pdbx_seq_one_letter_code
_entity_poly.pdbx_strand_id
1 'polypeptide(L)'
;MHLLITTELEENKQDFRYGSQFWDHDYDIHLSNDARREMVMTSLKRQLQLYEKRILNPVVEVNVKQKEYKLSVSSQLRRRIEIIVTGQLVRNNEPFRFQTGFFIGPLLFD
;
A
#
# COMPACT_ATOMS: atom_id res chain seq x y z
N MET A 1 -6.69 8.71 -1.59
CA MET A 1 -6.06 7.52 -0.96
C MET A 1 -5.76 6.36 -1.90
N HIS A 2 -6.73 5.62 -2.45
CA HIS A 2 -6.41 4.42 -3.25
C HIS A 2 -5.44 4.71 -4.40
N LEU A 3 -5.72 5.76 -5.21
CA LEU A 3 -4.85 6.18 -6.31
C LEU A 3 -3.40 6.45 -5.86
N LEU A 4 -3.21 7.25 -4.80
CA LEU A 4 -1.88 7.55 -4.24
C LEU A 4 -1.11 6.29 -3.83
N ILE A 5 -1.83 5.28 -3.31
CA ILE A 5 -1.24 4.01 -2.88
C ILE A 5 -0.87 3.14 -4.09
N THR A 6 -1.69 3.11 -5.14
CA THR A 6 -1.50 2.24 -6.30
C THR A 6 -0.63 2.82 -7.41
N THR A 7 -0.41 4.13 -7.40
CA THR A 7 0.45 4.82 -8.36
C THR A 7 1.91 4.68 -7.94
N GLU A 8 2.77 4.28 -8.87
CA GLU A 8 4.22 4.26 -8.67
C GLU A 8 4.78 5.68 -8.72
N LEU A 9 5.93 5.93 -8.07
CA LEU A 9 6.59 7.23 -8.26
C LEU A 9 6.91 7.45 -9.75
N GLU A 10 6.93 8.72 -10.16
CA GLU A 10 7.19 9.14 -11.55
C GLU A 10 6.12 8.75 -12.59
N GLU A 11 5.12 7.93 -12.25
CA GLU A 11 4.00 7.57 -13.14
C GLU A 11 3.14 8.80 -13.49
N ASN A 12 2.99 9.73 -12.55
CA ASN A 12 2.31 10.99 -12.80
C ASN A 12 3.24 12.01 -13.48
N LYS A 13 3.02 12.23 -14.78
CA LYS A 13 3.79 13.18 -15.61
C LYS A 13 3.69 14.65 -15.18
N GLN A 14 2.69 15.01 -14.39
CA GLN A 14 2.51 16.38 -13.88
C GLN A 14 3.15 16.60 -12.51
N ASP A 15 3.36 15.52 -11.74
CA ASP A 15 4.05 15.55 -10.45
C ASP A 15 4.74 14.22 -10.19
N PHE A 16 6.04 14.15 -10.51
CA PHE A 16 6.83 12.93 -10.39
C PHE A 16 6.97 12.41 -8.95
N ARG A 17 6.66 13.24 -7.94
CA ARG A 17 6.73 12.83 -6.53
C ARG A 17 5.43 12.20 -6.03
N TYR A 18 4.36 12.28 -6.82
CA TYR A 18 3.08 11.65 -6.52
C TYR A 18 3.17 10.14 -6.78
N GLY A 19 2.81 9.35 -5.78
CA GLY A 19 2.82 7.90 -5.86
C GLY A 19 3.47 7.28 -4.62
N SER A 20 3.74 5.99 -4.66
CA SER A 20 4.29 5.23 -3.56
C SER A 20 5.60 4.55 -3.94
N GLN A 21 6.66 4.81 -3.17
CA GLN A 21 8.00 4.27 -3.45
C GLN A 21 8.12 2.77 -3.17
N PHE A 22 7.23 2.19 -2.36
CA PHE A 22 7.34 0.77 -2.02
C PHE A 22 7.13 -0.16 -3.23
N TRP A 23 6.64 0.36 -4.36
CA TRP A 23 6.52 -0.38 -5.62
C TRP A 23 7.87 -0.79 -6.21
N ASP A 24 8.95 -0.04 -5.96
CA ASP A 24 10.32 -0.36 -6.41
C ASP A 24 10.80 -1.76 -5.96
N HIS A 25 10.17 -2.33 -4.92
CA HIS A 25 10.53 -3.60 -4.30
C HIS A 25 9.39 -4.63 -4.29
N ASP A 26 8.35 -4.44 -5.10
CA ASP A 26 7.18 -5.33 -5.14
C ASP A 26 7.53 -6.75 -5.63
N TYR A 27 8.52 -6.89 -6.52
CA TYR A 27 9.05 -8.16 -7.03
C TYR A 27 10.14 -8.79 -6.14
N ASP A 28 10.61 -8.12 -5.09
CA ASP A 28 11.69 -8.66 -4.24
C ASP A 28 11.17 -9.82 -3.37
N ILE A 29 11.47 -11.04 -3.80
CA ILE A 29 11.05 -12.24 -3.10
C ILE A 29 11.79 -12.47 -1.78
N HIS A 30 13.01 -11.93 -1.63
CA HIS A 30 13.91 -12.11 -0.50
C HIS A 30 13.62 -11.15 0.65
N LEU A 31 12.92 -10.05 0.37
CA LEU A 31 12.51 -9.09 1.40
C LEU A 31 11.59 -9.75 2.44
N SER A 32 12.02 -9.72 3.71
CA SER A 32 11.26 -10.25 4.83
C SER A 32 9.92 -9.52 5.01
N ASN A 33 8.96 -10.16 5.67
CA ASN A 33 7.66 -9.54 5.92
C ASN A 33 7.78 -8.28 6.78
N ASP A 34 8.68 -8.26 7.76
CA ASP A 34 8.92 -7.10 8.62
C ASP A 34 9.57 -5.94 7.86
N ALA A 35 10.62 -6.21 7.07
CA ALA A 35 11.27 -5.18 6.29
C ALA A 35 10.29 -4.55 5.28
N ARG A 36 9.47 -5.40 4.63
CA ARG A 36 8.41 -4.96 3.73
C ARG A 36 7.36 -4.11 4.45
N ARG A 37 6.92 -4.52 5.63
CA ARG A 37 5.95 -3.79 6.45
C ARG A 37 6.48 -2.39 6.77
N GLU A 38 7.70 -2.29 7.27
CA GLU A 38 8.34 -1.00 7.60
C GLU A 38 8.50 -0.09 6.37
N MET A 39 8.93 -0.66 5.24
CA MET A 39 9.07 0.06 3.97
C MET A 39 7.74 0.66 3.49
N VAL A 40 6.68 -0.17 3.45
CA VAL A 40 5.34 0.29 3.03
C VAL A 40 4.81 1.33 4.00
N MET A 41 4.95 1.12 5.32
CA MET A 41 4.53 2.08 6.34
C MET A 41 5.24 3.43 6.16
N THR A 42 6.56 3.43 6.01
CA THR A 42 7.37 4.65 5.89
C THR A 42 7.04 5.41 4.61
N SER A 43 6.97 4.72 3.47
CA SER A 43 6.60 5.30 2.18
C SER A 43 5.21 5.95 2.25
N LEU A 44 4.21 5.21 2.72
CA LEU A 44 2.83 5.70 2.77
C LEU A 44 2.64 6.84 3.76
N LYS A 45 3.27 6.79 4.93
CA LYS A 45 3.19 7.87 5.91
C LYS A 45 3.68 9.20 5.30
N ARG A 46 4.83 9.17 4.61
CA ARG A 46 5.38 10.35 3.92
C ARG A 46 4.42 10.87 2.84
N GLN A 47 3.90 9.98 2.00
CA GLN A 47 3.06 10.35 0.87
C GLN A 47 1.69 10.89 1.31
N LEU A 48 1.08 10.29 2.34
CA LEU A 48 -0.17 10.79 2.91
C LEU A 48 -0.01 12.17 3.53
N GLN A 49 1.09 12.42 4.24
CA GLN A 49 1.39 13.76 4.78
C GLN A 49 1.55 14.81 3.67
N LEU A 50 2.13 14.44 2.54
CA LEU A 50 2.34 15.34 1.40
C LEU A 50 1.03 15.60 0.63
N TYR A 51 0.25 14.57 0.32
CA TYR A 51 -0.82 14.66 -0.68
C TYR A 51 -2.26 14.52 -0.14
N GLU A 52 -2.47 13.96 1.05
CA GLU A 52 -3.82 13.70 1.59
C GLU A 52 -4.18 14.68 2.73
N LYS A 53 -4.35 15.96 2.38
CA LYS A 53 -4.60 17.06 3.34
C LYS A 53 -5.94 17.00 4.07
N ARG A 54 -6.85 16.14 3.61
CA ARG A 54 -8.20 15.99 4.20
C ARG A 54 -8.18 15.19 5.50
N ILE A 55 -7.09 14.47 5.78
CA ILE A 55 -6.92 13.62 6.96
C ILE A 55 -5.87 14.24 7.88
N LEU A 56 -6.26 14.49 9.12
CA LEU A 56 -5.38 14.92 10.20
C LEU A 56 -4.74 13.71 10.87
N ASN A 57 -3.43 13.82 11.16
CA ASN A 57 -2.63 12.81 11.86
C ASN A 57 -2.82 11.38 11.32
N PRO A 58 -2.57 11.13 10.02
CA PRO A 58 -2.74 9.80 9.45
C PRO A 58 -1.81 8.79 10.13
N VAL A 59 -2.39 7.69 10.61
CA VAL A 59 -1.68 6.52 11.11
C VAL A 59 -1.82 5.40 10.09
N VAL A 60 -0.69 4.79 9.71
CA VAL A 60 -0.64 3.72 8.72
C VAL A 60 -0.28 2.42 9.43
N GLU A 61 -1.11 1.41 9.25
CA GLU A 61 -0.88 0.05 9.70
C GLU A 61 -0.77 -0.86 8.48
N VAL A 62 0.24 -1.74 8.47
CA VAL A 62 0.49 -2.66 7.37
C VAL A 62 0.59 -4.07 7.91
N ASN A 63 -0.18 -4.98 7.32
CA ASN A 63 -0.16 -6.40 7.62
C ASN A 63 0.25 -7.17 6.37
N VAL A 64 1.26 -8.03 6.49
CA VAL A 64 1.69 -8.93 5.41
C VAL A 64 1.22 -10.33 5.77
N LYS A 65 0.30 -10.87 4.96
CA LYS A 65 -0.29 -12.20 5.17
C LYS A 65 -0.08 -13.07 3.94
N GLN A 66 -0.09 -14.38 4.13
CA GLN A 66 -0.25 -15.31 3.02
C GLN A 66 -1.74 -15.61 2.86
N LYS A 67 -2.26 -15.54 1.64
CA LYS A 67 -3.65 -15.82 1.31
C LYS A 67 -3.72 -16.66 0.05
N GLU A 68 -4.62 -17.63 0.03
CA GLU A 68 -4.90 -18.40 -1.18
C GLU A 68 -5.41 -17.47 -2.28
N TYR A 69 -4.75 -17.54 -3.42
CA TYR A 69 -5.14 -16.93 -4.67
C TYR A 69 -5.64 -18.04 -5.60
N LYS A 70 -6.95 -18.03 -5.87
CA LYS A 70 -7.58 -19.02 -6.75
C LYS A 70 -7.40 -18.59 -8.20
N LEU A 71 -6.59 -19.34 -8.94
CA LEU A 71 -6.62 -19.39 -10.39
C LEU A 71 -7.74 -20.34 -10.81
N SER A 72 -8.25 -20.22 -12.04
CA SER A 72 -9.38 -21.01 -12.53
C SER A 72 -9.20 -22.53 -12.41
N VAL A 73 -7.96 -23.02 -12.30
CA VAL A 73 -7.60 -24.45 -12.29
C VAL A 73 -6.79 -24.84 -11.02
N SER A 74 -6.30 -23.89 -10.23
CA SER A 74 -5.43 -24.17 -9.07
C SER A 74 -5.51 -23.08 -7.99
N SER A 75 -5.15 -23.42 -6.75
CA SER A 75 -4.89 -22.43 -5.70
C SER A 75 -3.38 -22.26 -5.49
N GLN A 76 -2.93 -21.01 -5.46
CA GLN A 76 -1.55 -20.69 -5.11
C GLN A 76 -1.54 -19.82 -3.86
N LEU A 77 -0.63 -20.10 -2.94
CA LEU A 77 -0.45 -19.26 -1.76
C LEU A 77 0.32 -18.00 -2.16
N ARG A 78 -0.32 -16.83 -2.04
CA ARG A 78 0.28 -15.54 -2.41
C ARG A 78 0.40 -14.62 -1.22
N ARG A 79 1.46 -13.80 -1.23
CA ARG A 79 1.63 -12.72 -0.25
C ARG A 79 0.65 -11.60 -0.58
N ARG A 80 -0.12 -11.19 0.42
CA ARG A 80 -1.07 -10.08 0.39
C ARG A 80 -0.65 -9.05 1.41
N ILE A 81 -0.49 -7.81 0.96
CA ILE A 81 -0.34 -6.65 1.83
C ILE A 81 -1.73 -6.10 2.11
N GLU A 82 -2.05 -5.90 3.38
CA GLU A 82 -3.25 -5.20 3.83
C GLU A 82 -2.81 -3.90 4.49
N ILE A 83 -3.33 -2.79 3.99
CA ILE A 83 -3.05 -1.45 4.50
C ILE A 83 -4.32 -0.91 5.14
N ILE A 84 -4.18 -0.41 6.35
CA ILE A 84 -5.21 0.34 7.06
C ILE A 84 -4.65 1.73 7.33
N VAL A 85 -5.42 2.75 7.00
CA VAL A 85 -5.09 4.13 7.36
C VAL A 85 -6.22 4.69 8.21
N THR A 86 -5.85 5.18 9.38
CA THR A 86 -6.77 5.84 10.31
C THR A 86 -6.34 7.30 10.51
N GLY A 87 -7.28 8.12 10.96
CA GLY A 87 -7.03 9.54 11.26
C GLY A 87 -8.33 10.25 11.56
N GLN A 88 -8.33 11.58 11.48
CA GLN A 88 -9.53 12.40 11.65
C GLN A 88 -9.78 13.23 10.39
N LEU A 89 -11.03 13.35 9.95
CA LEU A 89 -11.38 14.25 8.85
C LEU A 89 -11.26 15.70 9.29
N VAL A 90 -10.49 16.51 8.56
CA VAL A 90 -10.29 17.93 8.88
C VAL A 90 -11.60 18.72 8.91
N ARG A 91 -12.57 18.35 8.07
CA ARG A 91 -13.83 19.11 7.89
C ARG A 91 -14.73 19.09 9.12
N ASN A 92 -14.83 17.95 9.80
CA ASN A 92 -15.84 17.70 10.84
C ASN A 92 -15.28 16.99 12.07
N ASN A 93 -13.97 16.74 12.11
CA ASN A 93 -13.29 16.06 13.21
C ASN A 93 -13.78 14.62 13.47
N GLU A 94 -14.41 13.99 12.47
CA GLU A 94 -14.90 12.62 12.57
C GLU A 94 -13.76 11.61 12.36
N PRO A 95 -13.79 10.47 13.08
CA PRO A 95 -12.86 9.37 12.82
C PRO A 95 -12.96 8.89 11.37
N PHE A 96 -11.80 8.75 10.74
CA PHE A 96 -11.67 8.23 9.38
C PHE A 96 -10.94 6.91 9.40
N ARG A 97 -11.42 5.96 8.59
CA ARG A 97 -10.75 4.69 8.34
C ARG A 97 -10.85 4.31 6.87
N PHE A 98 -9.69 4.08 6.26
CA PHE A 98 -9.54 3.53 4.93
C PHE A 98 -8.82 2.18 5.02
N GLN A 99 -9.24 1.21 4.23
CA GLN A 99 -8.57 -0.09 4.15
C GLN A 99 -8.47 -0.54 2.70
N THR A 100 -7.31 -1.03 2.31
CA THR A 100 -7.08 -1.65 1.00
C THR A 100 -6.11 -2.81 1.14
N GLY A 101 -5.98 -3.60 0.08
CA GLY A 101 -4.95 -4.62 0.05
C GLY A 101 -4.75 -5.22 -1.32
N PHE A 102 -3.51 -5.55 -1.62
CA PHE A 102 -3.04 -6.02 -2.91
C PHE A 102 -2.11 -7.22 -2.73
N PHE A 103 -2.06 -8.04 -3.78
CA PHE A 103 -1.10 -9.12 -3.87
C PHE A 103 0.21 -8.57 -4.43
N ILE A 104 1.33 -9.09 -3.93
CA ILE A 104 2.67 -8.68 -4.33
C ILE A 104 3.50 -9.88 -4.79
N GLY A 105 4.56 -9.57 -5.54
CA GLY A 105 5.43 -10.56 -6.15
C GLY A 105 5.00 -10.93 -7.57
N PRO A 106 5.87 -11.65 -8.29
CA PRO A 106 5.65 -11.96 -9.70
C PRO A 106 4.35 -12.74 -9.92
N LEU A 107 3.61 -12.32 -10.96
CA LEU A 107 2.59 -13.16 -11.57
C LEU A 107 3.30 -14.28 -12.31
N LEU A 108 3.42 -15.44 -11.67
CA LEU A 108 3.80 -16.67 -12.37
C LEU A 108 2.62 -17.07 -13.26
N PHE A 109 2.77 -16.85 -14.57
CA PHE A 109 1.99 -17.52 -15.59
C PHE A 109 2.78 -18.79 -15.96
N ASP A 110 2.16 -19.94 -15.79
CA ASP A 110 2.64 -21.22 -16.35
C ASP A 110 1.99 -21.38 -17.73
#